data_AF-A0A7S2RW28-F1
#
_entry.id   AF-A0A7S2RW28-F1
#
_cell.length_a   1.000
_cell.length_b   1.000
_cell.length_c   1.000
_cell.angle_alpha   90.00
_cell.angle_beta   90.00
_cell.angle_gamma   90.00
#
_symmetry.space_group_name_H-M   'P 1'
#
loop_
_entity.id
_entity.type
_entity.pdbx_description
1 polymer ?
#
loop_
_entity_poly.entity_id
_entity_poly.type
_entity_poly.pdbx_seq_one_letter_code
_entity_poly.pdbx_strand_id
1 'polypeptide(L)'
;MGLLAAPVRLLVLASLWAQAACGDCPVCESMVENIRTTIKELKAESPSQGTKGTSESTALEAIRLLCDNQVYLETAERKFCYYLDPLQQAAARALKLNMPKAKICAKLNRENPDICSLAQIEPRGASDVLEAQIESRNNNDPFATIDMSIVANLTAVERQEVEYFWKQGIVLY
;
A
#
# COMPACT_ATOMS: atom_id res chain seq x y z
N MET A 1 -45.38 -25.55 52.43
CA MET A 1 -46.10 -24.30 52.09
C MET A 1 -45.17 -23.11 52.37
N GLY A 2 -45.06 -22.16 51.43
CA GLY A 2 -44.30 -20.89 51.48
C GLY A 2 -42.84 -21.04 50.98
N LEU A 3 -42.44 -20.74 49.73
CA LEU A 3 -42.40 -19.47 48.97
C LEU A 3 -42.04 -18.21 49.78
N LEU A 4 -40.94 -17.54 49.38
CA LEU A 4 -40.74 -16.10 49.07
C LEU A 4 -39.21 -15.83 49.07
N ALA A 5 -38.54 -15.66 47.92
CA ALA A 5 -38.45 -14.47 47.05
C ALA A 5 -37.22 -13.56 47.36
N ALA A 6 -36.19 -13.67 46.50
CA ALA A 6 -35.33 -12.64 45.86
C ALA A 6 -34.79 -11.40 46.67
N PRO A 7 -33.61 -10.79 46.33
CA PRO A 7 -33.10 -10.66 44.97
C PRO A 7 -31.58 -10.80 44.74
N VAL A 8 -31.30 -11.38 43.58
CA VAL A 8 -30.15 -11.16 42.70
C VAL A 8 -29.96 -9.64 42.50
N ARG A 9 -28.84 -9.09 42.98
CA ARG A 9 -28.46 -7.68 42.77
C ARG A 9 -27.12 -7.58 42.03
N LEU A 10 -27.22 -7.07 40.80
CA LEU A 10 -26.19 -6.39 40.00
C LEU A 10 -24.99 -7.21 39.50
N LEU A 11 -25.28 -8.06 38.51
CA LEU A 11 -24.56 -7.98 37.23
C LEU A 11 -24.79 -6.58 36.63
N VAL A 12 -23.73 -5.83 36.30
CA VAL A 12 -23.52 -5.00 35.09
C VAL A 12 -22.26 -4.14 35.33
N LEU A 13 -21.09 -4.67 35.00
CA LEU A 13 -19.88 -3.87 34.71
C LEU A 13 -19.12 -4.41 33.47
N ALA A 14 -19.73 -5.34 32.74
CA ALA A 14 -19.13 -6.01 31.58
C ALA A 14 -19.82 -5.64 30.27
N SER A 15 -19.85 -4.36 29.92
CA SER A 15 -20.26 -3.93 28.58
C SER A 15 -19.85 -2.48 28.27
N LEU A 16 -18.62 -2.11 28.65
CA LEU A 16 -17.96 -0.92 28.09
C LEU A 16 -16.97 -1.32 26.98
N TRP A 17 -17.38 -2.25 26.12
CA TRP A 17 -16.83 -2.32 24.77
C TRP A 17 -17.69 -1.40 23.93
N ALA A 18 -17.45 -0.09 24.07
CA ALA A 18 -17.96 0.89 23.13
C ALA A 18 -17.59 0.41 21.73
N GLN A 19 -18.62 -0.01 20.98
CA GLN A 19 -18.62 -0.03 19.52
C GLN A 19 -18.49 1.43 19.06
N ALA A 20 -17.30 2.00 19.24
CA ALA A 20 -16.94 3.24 18.59
C ALA A 20 -16.64 2.91 17.13
N ALA A 21 -17.59 3.30 16.29
CA ALA A 21 -17.44 3.55 14.86
C ALA A 21 -16.98 2.36 14.00
N CYS A 22 -17.92 1.44 13.71
CA CYS A 22 -17.90 0.68 12.46
C CYS A 22 -18.48 1.55 11.33
N GLY A 23 -17.88 2.72 11.10
CA GLY A 23 -18.01 3.40 9.82
C GLY A 23 -16.98 2.79 8.87
N ASP A 24 -17.31 2.64 7.58
CA ASP A 24 -16.33 2.20 6.59
C ASP A 24 -15.15 3.17 6.59
N CYS A 25 -13.92 2.68 6.84
CA CYS A 25 -12.69 3.47 6.81
C CYS A 25 -11.88 3.15 5.54
N PRO A 26 -12.34 3.56 4.35
CA PRO A 26 -11.83 3.03 3.08
C PRO A 26 -10.33 3.33 2.87
N VAL A 27 -9.88 4.54 3.22
CA VAL A 27 -8.46 4.93 3.12
C VAL A 27 -7.58 4.07 4.03
N CYS A 28 -7.99 3.86 5.28
CA CYS A 28 -7.26 3.03 6.22
C CYS A 28 -7.19 1.57 5.73
N GLU A 29 -8.31 1.03 5.24
CA GLU A 29 -8.34 -0.34 4.74
C GLU A 29 -7.45 -0.55 3.51
N SER A 30 -7.44 0.41 2.59
CA SER A 30 -6.55 0.42 1.42
C SER A 30 -5.09 0.43 1.86
N MET A 31 -4.72 1.37 2.73
CA MET A 31 -3.35 1.51 3.23
C MET A 31 -2.87 0.25 3.98
N VAL A 32 -3.74 -0.36 4.80
CA VAL A 32 -3.40 -1.61 5.50
C VAL A 32 -3.13 -2.76 4.52
N GLU A 33 -3.85 -2.83 3.41
CA GLU A 33 -3.60 -3.85 2.38
C GLU A 33 -2.30 -3.57 1.62
N ASN A 34 -2.02 -2.30 1.27
CA ASN A 34 -0.75 -1.90 0.66
C ASN A 34 0.46 -2.22 1.57
N ILE A 35 0.33 -2.00 2.89
CA ILE A 35 1.39 -2.39 3.83
C ILE A 35 1.60 -3.91 3.81
N ARG A 36 0.53 -4.70 3.73
CA ARG A 36 0.64 -6.17 3.65
C ARG A 36 1.30 -6.64 2.37
N THR A 37 1.06 -5.97 1.24
CA THR A 37 1.74 -6.30 -0.03
C THR A 37 3.23 -6.00 0.09
N THR A 38 3.62 -4.83 0.61
CA THR A 38 5.04 -4.49 0.87
C THR A 38 5.71 -5.47 1.82
N ILE A 39 5.01 -5.93 2.87
CA ILE A 39 5.55 -6.98 3.77
C ILE A 39 5.82 -8.29 3.02
N LYS A 40 4.97 -8.67 2.05
CA LYS A 40 5.19 -9.89 1.25
C LYS A 40 6.38 -9.73 0.32
N GLU A 41 6.54 -8.57 -0.31
CA GLU A 41 7.67 -8.23 -1.18
C GLU A 41 8.99 -8.27 -0.40
N LEU A 42 9.07 -7.60 0.75
CA LEU A 42 10.26 -7.61 1.61
C LEU A 42 10.66 -9.03 2.06
N LYS A 43 9.67 -9.90 2.29
CA LYS A 43 9.92 -11.31 2.63
C LYS A 43 10.38 -12.14 1.43
N ALA A 44 9.94 -11.80 0.23
CA ALA A 44 10.36 -12.47 -1.00
C ALA A 44 11.81 -12.11 -1.36
N GLU A 45 12.22 -10.86 -1.15
CA GLU A 45 13.56 -10.37 -1.42
C GLU A 45 14.60 -10.84 -0.38
N SER A 46 14.18 -11.02 0.87
CA SER A 46 15.05 -11.47 1.97
C SER A 46 14.52 -12.72 2.69
N PRO A 47 14.65 -13.93 2.08
CA PRO A 47 14.21 -15.18 2.70
C PRO A 47 15.05 -15.62 3.92
N SER A 48 16.07 -14.85 4.31
CA SER A 48 17.06 -15.17 5.34
C SER A 48 16.57 -15.01 6.79
N GLN A 49 15.40 -14.41 7.05
CA GLN A 49 14.77 -14.44 8.37
C GLN A 49 13.87 -15.67 8.53
N GLY A 50 14.50 -16.81 8.87
CA GLY A 50 13.88 -18.11 9.07
C GLY A 50 12.97 -18.26 10.29
N THR A 51 11.94 -17.41 10.44
CA THR A 51 10.83 -17.68 11.37
C THR A 51 9.49 -17.36 10.73
N LYS A 52 8.56 -18.32 10.78
CA LYS A 52 7.17 -18.22 10.29
C LYS A 52 6.43 -17.08 11.01
N GLY A 53 6.58 -15.85 10.55
CA GLY A 53 5.89 -14.70 11.12
C GLY A 53 6.26 -13.40 10.44
N THR A 54 5.32 -12.45 10.40
CA THR A 54 5.68 -11.05 10.15
C THR A 54 6.31 -10.52 11.43
N SER A 55 7.62 -10.23 11.40
CA SER A 55 8.26 -9.60 12.55
C SER A 55 7.74 -8.17 12.73
N GLU A 56 7.73 -7.67 13.96
CA GLU A 56 7.31 -6.27 14.25
C GLU A 56 8.19 -5.27 13.50
N SER A 57 9.49 -5.57 13.38
CA SER A 57 10.45 -4.77 12.61
C SER A 57 10.14 -4.78 11.12
N THR A 58 9.77 -5.92 10.52
CA THR A 58 9.40 -5.97 9.10
C THR A 58 8.13 -5.17 8.83
N ALA A 59 7.15 -5.22 9.75
CA ALA A 59 5.93 -4.42 9.61
C ALA A 59 6.21 -2.92 9.75
N LEU A 60 7.10 -2.52 10.66
CA LEU A 60 7.52 -1.14 10.82
C LEU A 60 8.27 -0.63 9.57
N GLU A 61 9.15 -1.46 9.02
CA GLU A 61 9.90 -1.14 7.80
C GLU A 61 8.98 -0.97 6.60
N ALA A 62 8.00 -1.87 6.43
CA ALA A 62 7.01 -1.76 5.37
C ALA A 62 6.17 -0.47 5.50
N ILE A 63 5.79 -0.08 6.72
CA ILE A 63 5.08 1.18 6.97
C ILE A 63 5.95 2.37 6.55
N ARG A 64 7.23 2.38 6.94
CA ARG A 64 8.18 3.44 6.58
C ARG A 64 8.36 3.54 5.08
N LEU A 65 8.68 2.44 4.41
CA LEU A 65 8.86 2.41 2.96
C LEU A 65 7.62 2.91 2.20
N LEU A 66 6.42 2.52 2.65
CA LEU A 66 5.19 3.01 2.03
C LEU A 66 4.99 4.52 2.26
N CYS A 67 5.19 5.00 3.49
CA CYS A 67 4.93 6.38 3.87
C CYS A 67 6.04 7.37 3.48
N ASP A 68 7.27 6.91 3.27
CA ASP A 68 8.39 7.72 2.75
C ASP A 68 8.22 7.97 1.24
N ASN A 69 7.60 7.03 0.52
CA ASN A 69 7.28 7.14 -0.90
C ASN A 69 6.02 7.99 -1.16
N GLN A 70 5.96 9.19 -0.59
CA GLN A 70 4.80 10.10 -0.66
C GLN A 70 4.39 10.52 -2.08
N VAL A 71 5.29 10.36 -3.06
CA VAL A 71 5.07 10.71 -4.47
C VAL A 71 3.95 9.86 -5.10
N TYR A 72 3.82 8.60 -4.68
CA TYR A 72 2.84 7.66 -5.23
C TYR A 72 1.55 7.60 -4.41
N LEU A 73 1.51 8.25 -3.25
CA LEU A 73 0.36 8.26 -2.36
C LEU A 73 -0.61 9.37 -2.74
N GLU A 74 -1.91 9.10 -2.67
CA GLU A 74 -2.93 10.12 -2.83
C GLU A 74 -2.91 11.14 -1.67
N THR A 75 -3.58 12.28 -1.84
CA THR A 75 -3.68 13.30 -0.78
C THR A 75 -4.25 12.74 0.52
N ALA A 76 -5.22 11.81 0.43
CA ALA A 76 -5.79 11.15 1.59
C ALA A 76 -4.80 10.18 2.25
N GLU A 77 -4.05 9.41 1.47
CA GLU A 77 -3.05 8.46 1.95
C GLU A 77 -1.83 9.14 2.59
N ARG A 78 -1.39 10.27 2.04
CA ARG A 78 -0.35 11.11 2.67
C ARG A 78 -0.79 11.62 4.04
N LYS A 79 -2.05 12.07 4.15
CA LYS A 79 -2.63 12.47 5.44
C LYS A 79 -2.75 11.28 6.40
N PHE A 80 -3.09 10.10 5.88
CA PHE A 80 -3.09 8.88 6.67
C PHE A 80 -1.70 8.59 7.25
N CYS A 81 -0.64 8.67 6.45
CA CYS A 81 0.74 8.49 6.92
C CYS A 81 1.12 9.51 8.02
N TYR A 82 0.69 10.76 7.89
CA TYR A 82 0.91 11.78 8.92
C TYR A 82 0.26 11.40 10.27
N TYR A 83 -0.98 10.91 10.26
CA TYR A 83 -1.65 10.44 11.48
C TYR A 83 -1.14 9.08 11.98
N LEU A 84 -0.61 8.25 11.08
CA LEU A 84 -0.06 6.96 11.40
C LEU A 84 1.32 7.05 12.05
N ASP A 85 2.10 8.10 11.77
CA ASP A 85 3.47 8.24 12.29
C ASP A 85 3.58 8.06 13.83
N PRO A 86 2.76 8.70 14.67
CA PRO A 86 2.80 8.42 16.12
C PRO A 86 2.27 7.03 16.49
N LEU A 87 1.50 6.39 15.62
CA LEU A 87 0.81 5.11 15.88
C LEU A 87 1.47 3.90 15.19
N GLN A 88 2.58 4.11 14.48
CA GLN A 88 3.24 3.10 13.65
C GLN A 88 3.61 1.82 14.42
N GLN A 89 3.96 1.94 15.71
CA GLN A 89 4.21 0.80 16.58
C GLN A 89 2.93 -0.01 16.88
N ALA A 90 1.80 0.67 17.13
CA ALA A 90 0.52 0.02 17.38
C ALA A 90 0.02 -0.70 16.11
N ALA A 91 0.19 -0.07 14.95
CA ALA A 91 -0.09 -0.65 13.64
C ALA A 91 0.79 -1.88 13.36
N ALA A 92 2.10 -1.77 13.55
CA ALA A 92 3.06 -2.86 13.36
C ALA A 92 2.74 -4.09 14.23
N ARG A 93 2.37 -3.86 15.51
CA ARG A 93 1.93 -4.93 16.42
C ARG A 93 0.66 -5.61 15.94
N ALA A 94 -0.30 -4.85 15.42
CA ALA A 94 -1.55 -5.41 14.90
C ALA A 94 -1.32 -6.22 13.61
N LEU A 95 -0.41 -5.77 12.76
CA LEU A 95 0.02 -6.48 11.53
C LEU A 95 0.79 -7.76 11.84
N LYS A 96 1.68 -7.75 12.83
CA LYS A 96 2.39 -8.95 13.33
C LYS A 96 1.42 -10.04 13.77
N LEU A 97 0.32 -9.65 14.42
CA LEU A 97 -0.73 -10.56 14.87
C LEU A 97 -1.68 -11.01 13.74
N ASN A 98 -1.43 -10.60 12.49
CA ASN A 98 -2.30 -10.83 11.34
C ASN A 98 -3.77 -10.44 11.63
N MET A 99 -3.98 -9.34 12.35
CA MET A 99 -5.34 -8.83 12.58
C MET A 99 -6.00 -8.47 11.24
N PRO A 100 -7.32 -8.69 11.09
CA PRO A 100 -8.04 -8.28 9.90
C PRO A 100 -8.06 -6.74 9.78
N LYS A 101 -8.10 -6.24 8.54
CA LYS A 101 -7.96 -4.80 8.24
C LYS A 101 -8.96 -3.91 9.00
N ALA A 102 -10.23 -4.32 9.04
CA ALA A 102 -11.27 -3.63 9.79
C ALA A 102 -10.95 -3.49 11.30
N LYS A 103 -10.33 -4.51 11.92
CA LYS A 103 -9.94 -4.44 13.35
C LYS A 103 -8.72 -3.56 13.56
N ILE A 104 -7.78 -3.55 12.62
CA ILE A 104 -6.63 -2.65 12.66
C ILE A 104 -7.11 -1.20 12.58
N CYS A 105 -7.96 -0.89 11.59
CA CYS A 105 -8.54 0.43 11.42
C CYS A 105 -9.39 0.86 12.61
N ALA A 106 -10.22 -0.03 13.16
CA ALA A 106 -10.99 0.27 14.36
C ALA A 106 -10.09 0.56 15.59
N LYS A 107 -8.94 -0.11 15.70
CA LYS A 107 -7.97 0.17 16.77
C LYS A 107 -7.29 1.53 16.58
N LEU A 108 -6.82 1.81 15.37
CA LEU A 108 -6.20 3.09 15.02
C LEU A 108 -7.19 4.25 15.20
N ASN A 109 -8.45 4.06 14.83
CA ASN A 109 -9.52 5.06 14.97
C ASN A 109 -9.81 5.43 16.45
N ARG A 110 -9.58 4.50 17.38
CA ARG A 110 -9.72 4.78 18.82
C ARG A 110 -8.58 5.66 19.35
N GLU A 111 -7.40 5.53 18.77
CA GLU A 111 -6.22 6.32 19.14
C GLU A 111 -6.25 7.68 18.44
N ASN A 112 -6.68 7.74 17.18
CA ASN A 112 -6.91 8.96 16.43
C ASN A 112 -8.16 8.83 15.53
N PRO A 113 -9.27 9.53 15.84
CA PRO A 113 -10.50 9.44 15.03
C PRO A 113 -10.35 10.05 13.63
N ASP A 114 -9.32 10.86 13.40
CA ASP A 114 -9.07 11.47 12.10
C ASP A 114 -8.58 10.46 11.05
N ILE A 115 -8.18 9.26 11.47
CA ILE A 115 -7.73 8.20 10.56
C ILE A 115 -8.89 7.69 9.69
N CYS A 116 -10.10 7.59 10.26
CA CYS A 116 -11.29 7.14 9.55
C CYS A 116 -12.14 8.29 8.99
N SER A 117 -11.87 9.54 9.37
CA SER A 117 -12.56 10.71 8.81
C SER A 117 -12.01 11.11 7.43
N LEU A 118 -10.92 10.48 6.99
CA LEU A 118 -10.38 10.65 5.65
C LEU A 118 -11.34 10.07 4.60
N ALA A 119 -12.14 10.96 4.00
CA ALA A 119 -12.89 10.62 2.80
C ALA A 119 -11.91 10.39 1.64
N GLN A 120 -12.12 9.30 0.88
CA GLN A 120 -11.49 9.16 -0.43
C GLN A 120 -12.02 10.29 -1.30
N ILE A 121 -11.13 11.21 -1.68
CA ILE A 121 -11.40 12.10 -2.80
C ILE A 121 -10.89 11.35 -4.02
N GLU A 122 -11.67 10.41 -4.55
CA GLU A 122 -11.44 9.99 -5.94
C GLU A 122 -11.81 11.20 -6.82
N PRO A 123 -10.90 11.61 -7.71
CA PRO A 123 -10.77 10.86 -8.94
C PRO A 123 -9.33 10.47 -9.29
N ARG A 124 -9.21 9.20 -9.68
CA ARG A 124 -8.26 8.78 -10.70
C ARG A 124 -8.31 9.75 -11.88
N GLY A 125 -7.19 10.42 -12.11
CA GLY A 125 -6.81 10.98 -13.40
C GLY A 125 -5.35 10.68 -13.75
N ALA A 126 -4.64 9.86 -12.97
CA ALA A 126 -3.24 9.54 -13.22
C ALA A 126 -3.05 8.30 -14.12
N SER A 127 -4.09 7.49 -14.32
CA SER A 127 -4.07 6.47 -15.39
C SER A 127 -4.42 7.10 -16.75
N ASP A 128 -5.31 8.10 -16.76
CA ASP A 128 -5.74 8.78 -17.98
C ASP A 128 -4.71 9.81 -18.47
N VAL A 129 -3.89 10.40 -17.56
CA VAL A 129 -2.78 11.28 -17.98
C VAL A 129 -1.63 10.46 -18.58
N LEU A 130 -1.40 9.22 -18.12
CA LEU A 130 -0.40 8.36 -18.75
C LEU A 130 -0.91 7.83 -20.10
N GLU A 131 -2.18 7.43 -20.24
CA GLU A 131 -2.73 7.05 -21.56
C GLU A 131 -2.89 8.25 -22.51
N ALA A 132 -3.22 9.45 -22.03
CA ALA A 132 -3.25 10.67 -22.87
C ALA A 132 -1.84 11.18 -23.25
N GLN A 133 -0.81 10.95 -22.42
CA GLN A 133 0.58 11.21 -22.81
C GLN A 133 1.17 10.13 -23.72
N ILE A 134 0.68 8.89 -23.66
CA ILE A 134 1.07 7.83 -24.60
C ILE A 134 0.46 8.09 -25.99
N GLU A 135 -0.77 8.57 -26.10
CA GLU A 135 -1.40 8.85 -27.42
C GLU A 135 -0.85 10.12 -28.09
N SER A 136 -0.40 11.12 -27.31
CA SER A 136 0.26 12.32 -27.84
C SER A 136 1.75 12.12 -28.17
N ARG A 137 2.45 11.15 -27.56
CA ARG A 137 3.82 10.76 -27.96
C ARG A 137 3.86 9.97 -29.27
N ASN A 138 2.89 9.08 -29.51
CA ASN A 138 2.89 8.23 -30.70
C ASN A 138 2.72 8.98 -32.04
N ASN A 139 2.32 10.26 -32.04
CA ASN A 139 2.19 11.04 -33.27
C ASN A 139 3.26 12.12 -33.47
N ASN A 140 4.25 12.24 -32.57
CA ASN A 140 5.33 13.21 -32.69
C ASN A 140 6.67 12.67 -32.15
N ASP A 141 7.00 11.42 -32.47
CA ASP A 141 8.35 10.91 -32.32
C ASP A 141 9.19 11.30 -33.55
N PRO A 142 10.22 12.17 -33.43
CA PRO A 142 11.25 12.32 -34.47
C PRO A 142 12.16 11.08 -34.58
N PHE A 143 11.92 10.02 -33.80
CA PHE A 143 12.68 8.76 -33.80
C PHE A 143 11.91 7.55 -34.35
N ALA A 144 10.60 7.65 -34.62
CA ALA A 144 9.81 6.52 -35.12
C ALA A 144 9.95 6.27 -36.64
N THR A 145 10.71 7.11 -37.34
CA THR A 145 11.10 6.90 -38.74
C THR A 145 12.61 7.10 -38.89
N ILE A 146 13.40 6.23 -38.26
CA ILE A 146 14.68 5.89 -38.89
C ILE A 146 14.32 5.03 -40.10
N ASP A 147 14.27 5.69 -41.26
CA ASP A 147 14.10 5.05 -42.55
C ASP A 147 15.16 3.94 -42.71
N MET A 148 14.73 2.74 -43.08
CA MET A 148 15.59 1.56 -43.21
C MET A 148 16.68 1.74 -44.31
N SER A 149 16.61 2.83 -45.08
CA SER A 149 17.67 3.31 -45.97
C SER A 149 18.92 3.83 -45.25
N ILE A 150 18.83 4.28 -43.98
CA ILE A 150 19.99 4.78 -43.21
C ILE A 150 20.88 3.62 -42.75
N VAL A 151 20.28 2.46 -42.44
CA VAL A 151 21.01 1.25 -42.00
C VAL A 151 21.79 0.59 -43.16
N ALA A 152 21.45 0.88 -44.42
CA ALA A 152 22.15 0.35 -45.58
C ALA A 152 23.60 0.87 -45.69
N ASN A 153 23.89 2.06 -45.13
CA ASN A 153 25.20 2.70 -45.20
C ASN A 153 26.11 2.46 -43.97
N LEU A 154 25.65 1.70 -42.97
CA LEU A 154 26.49 1.37 -41.81
C LEU A 154 27.52 0.29 -42.16
N THR A 155 28.71 0.38 -41.57
CA THR A 155 29.74 -0.64 -41.80
C THR A 155 29.33 -1.96 -41.13
N ALA A 156 29.88 -3.08 -41.60
CA ALA A 156 29.49 -4.42 -41.12
C ALA A 156 29.73 -4.62 -39.61
N VAL A 157 30.60 -3.82 -39.00
CA VAL A 157 30.96 -3.90 -37.57
C VAL A 157 29.87 -3.30 -36.68
N GLU A 158 29.23 -2.20 -37.09
CA GLU A 158 28.20 -1.50 -36.29
C GLU A 158 26.87 -2.26 -36.24
N ARG A 159 26.58 -3.07 -37.28
CA ARG A 159 25.37 -3.92 -37.33
C ARG A 159 25.38 -5.03 -36.27
N GLN A 160 26.56 -5.53 -35.88
CA GLN A 160 26.66 -6.60 -34.89
C GLN A 160 26.37 -6.12 -33.47
N GLU A 161 26.74 -4.88 -33.14
CA GLU A 161 26.49 -4.32 -31.81
C GLU A 161 24.99 -4.11 -31.57
N VAL A 162 24.26 -3.60 -32.57
CA VAL A 162 22.82 -3.36 -32.47
C VAL A 162 22.04 -4.67 -32.29
N GLU A 163 22.36 -5.74 -33.03
CA GLU A 163 21.72 -7.04 -32.81
C GLU A 163 22.01 -7.66 -31.43
N TYR A 164 23.19 -7.40 -30.87
CA TYR A 164 23.54 -7.87 -29.53
C TYR A 164 22.68 -7.20 -28.45
N PHE A 165 22.46 -5.89 -28.57
CA PHE A 165 21.62 -5.12 -27.64
C PHE A 165 20.14 -5.52 -27.69
N TRP A 166 19.60 -5.88 -28.86
CA TRP A 166 18.21 -6.34 -28.95
C TRP A 166 17.99 -7.76 -28.42
N LYS A 167 19.01 -8.64 -28.45
CA LYS A 167 18.91 -10.01 -27.92
C LYS A 167 19.05 -10.10 -26.41
N GLN A 168 19.78 -9.17 -25.79
CA GLN A 168 19.85 -9.08 -24.33
C GLN A 168 18.83 -8.06 -23.87
N GLY A 169 17.59 -8.51 -23.67
CA GLY A 169 16.50 -7.67 -23.17
C GLY A 169 16.94 -6.81 -21.99
N ILE A 170 17.23 -5.55 -22.28
CA ILE A 170 17.63 -4.56 -21.31
C ILE A 170 16.41 -4.26 -20.42
N VAL A 171 16.44 -4.81 -19.21
CA VAL A 171 15.64 -4.35 -18.07
C VAL A 171 16.39 -3.14 -17.50
N LEU A 172 15.98 -1.93 -17.88
CA LEU A 172 16.38 -0.72 -17.16
C LEU A 172 15.42 -0.53 -15.99
N TYR A 173 15.94 -0.70 -14.78
CA TYR A 173 15.40 -0.07 -13.57
C TYR A 173 15.97 1.34 -13.45
#